data_AF-A0A8X6KK31-F1
#
_entry.id   AF-A0A8X6KK31-F1
#
_cell.length_a   1.000
_cell.length_b   1.000
_cell.length_c   1.000
_cell.angle_alpha   90.00
_cell.angle_beta   90.00
_cell.angle_gamma   90.00
#
_symmetry.space_group_name_H-M   'P 1'
#
loop_
_entity.id
_entity.type
_entity.pdbx_description
1 polymer ?
#
loop_
_entity_poly.entity_id
_entity_poly.type
_entity_poly.pdbx_seq_one_letter_code
_entity_poly.pdbx_strand_id
1 'polypeptide(L)'
;MADKVYKYNYPSSHTGGVQPMNIRGIFEDERIRLSEEFTDEERAWRKQWLKDQVLSPNEPRPASEEWIREVRNPIRRFVSKPFQLLESGITPVFGKTFATYFRYVLPKSLAVLGAIYFTWYHLKYHQNDWTRAHGATVTIPKPRAFPGDSNFPAKREKTEPNDFCDRGFKARKVFLD
;
A
#
# COMPACT_ATOMS: atom_id res chain seq x y z
N MET A 1 33.93 8.83 9.86
CA MET A 1 32.48 9.02 9.66
C MET A 1 32.33 10.03 8.55
N ALA A 2 31.79 9.63 7.39
CA ALA A 2 31.69 10.52 6.24
C ALA A 2 30.60 11.58 6.50
N ASP A 3 30.98 12.85 6.47
CA ASP A 3 30.04 13.97 6.53
C ASP A 3 29.06 13.86 5.37
N LYS A 4 27.79 13.64 5.70
CA LYS A 4 26.70 13.75 4.73
C LYS A 4 26.52 15.24 4.43
N VAL A 5 27.10 15.70 3.33
CA VAL A 5 26.78 17.00 2.74
C VAL A 5 25.28 17.00 2.44
N TYR A 6 24.49 17.72 3.24
CA TYR A 6 23.09 17.96 2.94
C TYR A 6 23.02 18.70 1.61
N LYS A 7 22.36 18.10 0.60
CA LYS A 7 21.99 18.82 -0.63
C LYS A 7 21.22 20.06 -0.22
N TYR A 8 21.71 21.24 -0.60
CA TYR A 8 20.99 22.49 -0.42
C TYR A 8 19.58 22.34 -0.99
N ASN A 9 18.58 22.55 -0.13
CA ASN A 9 17.18 22.58 -0.52
C ASN A 9 16.93 23.95 -1.15
N TYR A 10 17.37 24.14 -2.40
CA TYR A 10 16.99 25.33 -3.16
C TYR A 10 15.46 25.41 -3.16
N PRO A 11 14.85 26.61 -3.06
CA PRO A 11 13.43 26.77 -3.24
C PRO A 11 13.07 26.36 -4.68
N SER A 12 12.81 25.07 -4.89
CA SER A 12 12.21 24.57 -6.11
C SER A 12 10.74 24.89 -6.04
N SER A 13 10.32 25.97 -6.70
CA SER A 13 8.88 26.19 -6.91
C SER A 13 8.33 25.00 -7.70
N HIS A 14 7.12 24.53 -7.37
CA HIS A 14 6.42 23.45 -8.11
C HIS A 14 6.29 23.71 -9.62
N THR A 15 6.45 24.97 -10.03
CA THR A 15 6.33 25.49 -11.39
C THR A 15 7.67 25.90 -12.02
N GLY A 16 8.81 25.47 -11.46
CA GLY A 16 10.13 25.66 -12.09
C GLY A 16 10.57 27.12 -12.27
N GLY A 17 10.10 28.04 -11.42
CA GLY A 17 10.42 29.47 -11.41
C GLY A 17 9.33 30.35 -12.01
N VAL A 18 8.29 29.76 -12.60
CA VAL A 18 7.17 30.49 -13.22
C VAL A 18 6.04 30.65 -12.20
N GLN A 19 5.40 31.82 -12.12
CA GLN A 19 4.22 32.00 -11.28
C GLN A 19 3.06 31.13 -11.81
N PRO A 20 2.45 30.23 -11.02
CA PRO A 20 1.28 29.49 -11.45
C PRO A 20 0.15 30.47 -11.75
N MET A 21 -0.28 30.52 -13.02
CA MET A 21 -1.45 31.30 -13.41
C MET A 21 -2.69 30.43 -13.27
N ASN A 22 -3.72 30.97 -12.63
CA ASN A 22 -4.99 30.30 -12.52
C ASN A 22 -5.85 30.57 -13.76
N ILE A 23 -6.36 29.51 -14.38
CA ILE A 23 -7.25 29.61 -15.55
C ILE A 23 -8.57 30.32 -15.17
N ARG A 24 -8.97 30.26 -13.89
CA ARG A 24 -10.18 30.90 -13.34
C ARG A 24 -10.08 32.42 -13.27
N GLY A 25 -8.90 33.00 -13.52
CA GLY A 25 -8.64 34.44 -13.49
C GLY A 25 -8.58 35.01 -12.07
N ILE A 26 -8.38 36.34 -12.01
CA ILE A 26 -8.26 37.10 -10.76
C ILE A 26 -9.61 37.10 -10.00
N PHE A 27 -10.72 37.08 -10.73
CA PHE A 27 -12.08 37.06 -10.18
C PHE A 27 -12.51 35.68 -9.67
N GLU A 28 -11.61 34.74 -9.39
CA GLU A 28 -11.96 33.60 -8.53
C GLU A 28 -12.25 34.06 -7.10
N ASP A 29 -11.50 35.04 -6.61
CA ASP A 29 -11.67 35.59 -5.28
C ASP A 29 -12.89 36.51 -5.22
N GLU A 30 -13.80 36.21 -4.29
CA GLU A 30 -15.03 36.98 -4.08
C GLU A 30 -14.76 38.44 -3.71
N ARG A 31 -13.65 38.70 -3.02
CA ARG A 31 -13.25 40.06 -2.60
C ARG A 31 -12.93 40.95 -3.81
N ILE A 32 -12.28 40.39 -4.82
CA ILE A 32 -11.90 41.15 -6.02
C ILE A 32 -13.14 41.40 -6.88
N ARG A 33 -14.16 40.52 -6.84
CA ARG A 33 -15.46 40.80 -7.48
C ARG A 33 -16.23 41.96 -6.87
N LEU A 34 -15.93 42.33 -5.62
CA LEU A 34 -16.52 43.50 -4.94
C LEU A 34 -15.74 44.79 -5.23
N SER A 35 -14.60 44.69 -5.92
CA SER A 35 -13.82 45.85 -6.32
C SER A 35 -14.40 46.54 -7.56
N GLU A 36 -13.99 47.78 -7.80
CA GLU A 36 -14.37 48.56 -8.97
C GLU A 36 -13.89 47.94 -10.30
N GLU A 37 -12.90 47.03 -10.24
CA GLU A 37 -12.35 46.33 -11.40
C GLU A 37 -13.30 45.25 -11.95
N PHE A 38 -14.38 44.91 -11.23
CA PHE A 38 -15.38 43.94 -11.69
C PHE A 38 -16.42 44.57 -12.64
N THR A 39 -15.93 44.88 -13.84
CA THR A 39 -16.72 45.47 -14.92
C THR A 39 -17.81 44.52 -15.44
N ASP A 40 -18.73 45.06 -16.23
CA ASP A 40 -19.82 44.28 -16.84
C ASP A 40 -19.29 43.20 -17.81
N GLU A 41 -18.16 43.47 -18.47
CA GLU A 41 -17.48 42.50 -19.35
C GLU A 41 -16.95 41.31 -18.55
N GLU A 42 -16.27 41.57 -17.43
CA GLU A 42 -15.76 40.52 -16.53
C GLU A 42 -16.90 39.70 -15.91
N ARG A 43 -18.04 40.35 -15.63
CA ARG A 43 -19.24 39.66 -15.16
C ARG A 43 -19.84 38.73 -16.22
N ALA A 44 -19.86 39.15 -17.48
CA ALA A 44 -20.30 38.32 -18.59
C ALA A 44 -19.35 37.13 -18.82
N TRP A 45 -18.04 37.36 -18.77
CA TRP A 45 -17.03 36.30 -18.84
C TRP A 45 -17.19 35.29 -17.71
N ARG A 46 -17.35 35.76 -16.47
CA ARG A 46 -17.55 34.87 -15.31
C ARG A 46 -18.83 34.06 -15.42
N LYS A 47 -19.92 34.65 -15.92
CA LYS A 47 -21.17 33.94 -16.18
C LYS A 47 -20.98 32.84 -17.23
N GLN A 48 -20.24 33.12 -18.29
CA GLN A 48 -19.88 32.12 -19.30
C GLN A 48 -19.02 31.00 -18.70
N TRP A 49 -17.97 31.34 -17.95
CA TRP A 49 -17.11 30.37 -17.26
C TRP A 49 -17.89 29.42 -16.35
N LEU A 50 -18.81 29.97 -15.54
CA LEU A 50 -19.65 29.16 -14.65
C LEU A 50 -20.58 28.23 -15.43
N LYS A 51 -21.10 28.68 -16.57
CA LYS A 51 -21.90 27.85 -17.47
C LYS A 51 -21.06 26.73 -18.09
N ASP A 52 -19.82 27.01 -18.44
CA ASP A 52 -18.89 26.03 -19.01
C ASP A 52 -18.47 24.94 -18.00
N GLN A 53 -18.62 25.19 -16.69
CA GLN A 53 -18.42 24.16 -15.66
C GLN A 53 -19.58 23.17 -15.55
N VAL A 54 -20.73 23.44 -16.20
CA VAL A 54 -21.85 22.51 -16.19
C VAL A 54 -21.56 21.38 -17.17
N LEU A 55 -21.31 20.19 -16.61
CA LEU A 55 -21.08 18.99 -17.43
C LEU A 55 -22.34 18.63 -18.24
N SER A 56 -22.11 18.01 -19.39
CA SER A 56 -23.22 17.47 -20.18
C SER A 56 -23.96 16.39 -19.38
N PRO A 57 -25.28 16.19 -19.59
CA PRO A 57 -26.02 15.13 -18.89
C PRO A 57 -25.48 13.71 -19.13
N ASN A 58 -24.66 13.54 -20.17
CA ASN A 58 -24.02 12.27 -20.53
C ASN A 58 -22.68 12.07 -19.82
N GLU A 59 -22.20 13.07 -19.08
CA GLU A 59 -20.93 13.01 -18.36
C GLU A 59 -21.15 12.93 -16.86
N PRO A 60 -20.31 12.17 -16.13
CA PRO A 60 -19.15 11.39 -16.60
C PRO A 60 -19.54 10.04 -17.20
N ARG A 61 -19.00 9.70 -18.38
CA ARG A 61 -19.19 8.36 -18.96
C ARG A 61 -18.33 7.36 -18.19
N PRO A 62 -18.91 6.37 -17.49
CA PRO A 62 -18.11 5.28 -16.95
C PRO A 62 -17.44 4.54 -18.12
N ALA A 63 -16.26 3.98 -17.88
CA ALA A 63 -15.58 3.16 -18.87
C ALA A 63 -16.54 2.09 -19.41
N SER A 64 -16.74 2.06 -20.73
CA SER A 64 -17.66 1.12 -21.36
C SER A 64 -17.18 -0.32 -21.13
N GLU A 65 -18.10 -1.28 -21.08
CA GLU A 65 -17.75 -2.70 -20.93
C GLU A 65 -16.83 -3.16 -22.08
N GLU A 66 -17.04 -2.61 -23.28
CA GLU A 66 -16.21 -2.82 -24.47
C GLU A 66 -14.77 -2.33 -24.24
N TRP A 67 -14.60 -1.09 -23.76
CA TRP A 67 -13.29 -0.56 -23.41
C TRP A 67 -12.59 -1.41 -22.35
N ILE A 68 -13.33 -1.84 -21.31
CA ILE A 68 -12.76 -2.68 -20.24
C ILE A 68 -12.32 -4.04 -20.80
N ARG A 69 -13.11 -4.60 -21.72
CA ARG A 69 -12.82 -5.87 -22.38
C ARG A 69 -11.57 -5.80 -23.26
N GLU A 70 -11.39 -4.71 -24.00
CA GLU A 70 -10.27 -4.52 -24.91
C GLU A 70 -8.97 -4.16 -24.17
N VAL A 71 -9.04 -3.29 -23.17
CA VAL A 71 -7.86 -2.78 -22.46
C VAL A 71 -7.36 -3.76 -21.39
N ARG A 72 -8.24 -4.59 -20.81
CA ARG A 72 -7.89 -5.45 -19.67
C ARG A 72 -7.73 -6.91 -20.06
N ASN A 73 -6.60 -7.49 -19.66
CA ASN A 73 -6.31 -8.92 -19.81
C ASN A 73 -7.47 -9.82 -19.28
N PRO A 74 -7.87 -10.88 -20.01
CA PRO A 74 -8.96 -11.79 -19.62
C PRO A 74 -8.77 -12.46 -18.24
N ILE A 75 -7.55 -12.84 -17.87
CA ILE A 75 -7.24 -13.42 -16.54
C ILE A 75 -7.55 -12.38 -15.46
N ARG A 76 -7.11 -11.14 -15.68
CA ARG A 76 -7.34 -10.05 -14.74
C ARG A 76 -8.83 -9.72 -14.62
N ARG A 77 -9.60 -9.84 -15.71
CA ARG A 77 -11.07 -9.71 -15.68
C ARG A 77 -11.70 -10.82 -14.86
N PHE A 78 -11.32 -12.07 -15.09
CA PHE A 78 -11.84 -13.22 -14.36
C PHE A 78 -11.60 -13.11 -12.84
N VAL A 79 -10.36 -12.85 -12.42
CA VAL A 79 -10.00 -12.70 -11.00
C VAL A 79 -10.70 -11.50 -10.35
N SER A 80 -11.00 -10.44 -11.12
CA SER A 80 -11.64 -9.24 -10.57
C SER A 80 -13.16 -9.32 -10.51
N LYS A 81 -13.78 -10.19 -11.31
CA LYS A 81 -15.23 -10.35 -11.42
C LYS A 81 -15.96 -10.58 -10.08
N PRO A 82 -15.53 -11.51 -9.19
CA PRO A 82 -16.23 -11.72 -7.92
C PRO A 82 -16.24 -10.45 -7.06
N PHE A 83 -15.15 -9.69 -7.05
CA PHE A 83 -15.05 -8.46 -6.28
C PHE A 83 -15.83 -7.28 -6.89
N GLN A 84 -16.05 -7.29 -8.22
CA GLN A 84 -16.94 -6.34 -8.88
C GLN A 84 -18.41 -6.63 -8.54
N LEU A 85 -18.81 -7.90 -8.48
CA LEU A 85 -20.15 -8.28 -8.05
C LEU A 85 -20.41 -7.85 -6.60
N LEU A 86 -19.44 -8.08 -5.72
CA LEU A 86 -19.48 -7.57 -4.34
C LEU A 86 -19.59 -6.04 -4.29
N GLU A 87 -18.78 -5.32 -5.07
CA GLU A 87 -18.85 -3.85 -5.17
C GLU A 87 -20.27 -3.39 -5.57
N SER A 88 -20.86 -3.98 -6.61
CA SER A 88 -22.22 -3.62 -7.04
C SER A 88 -23.28 -3.91 -5.98
N GLY A 89 -23.12 -4.97 -5.19
CA GLY A 89 -24.06 -5.33 -4.12
C GLY A 89 -24.00 -4.39 -2.92
N ILE A 90 -22.81 -3.89 -2.55
CA ILE A 90 -22.61 -2.99 -1.40
C ILE A 90 -22.81 -1.50 -1.75
N THR A 91 -22.65 -1.13 -3.03
CA THR A 91 -22.80 0.24 -3.52
C THR A 91 -24.12 0.92 -3.10
N PRO A 92 -25.30 0.30 -3.16
CA PRO A 92 -26.56 0.98 -2.78
C PRO A 92 -26.64 1.34 -1.30
N VAL A 93 -25.89 0.65 -0.43
CA VAL A 93 -25.95 0.86 1.03
C VAL A 93 -24.87 1.83 1.49
N PHE A 94 -23.64 1.67 1.00
CA PHE A 94 -22.47 2.42 1.48
C PHE A 94 -22.01 3.54 0.55
N GLY A 95 -22.56 3.60 -0.66
CA GLY A 95 -22.13 4.53 -1.70
C GLY A 95 -20.90 4.04 -2.49
N LYS A 96 -20.67 4.69 -3.63
CA LYS A 96 -19.66 4.27 -4.62
C LYS A 96 -18.23 4.42 -4.12
N THR A 97 -17.92 5.49 -3.39
CA THR A 97 -16.56 5.78 -2.89
C THR A 97 -16.06 4.69 -1.95
N PHE A 98 -16.88 4.31 -0.97
CA PHE A 98 -16.58 3.22 -0.04
C PHE A 98 -16.49 1.87 -0.76
N ALA A 99 -17.45 1.57 -1.64
CA ALA A 99 -17.50 0.31 -2.37
C ALA A 99 -16.24 0.07 -3.23
N THR A 100 -15.78 1.13 -3.93
CA THR A 100 -14.55 1.07 -4.74
C THR A 100 -13.30 0.87 -3.87
N TYR A 101 -13.22 1.52 -2.71
CA TYR A 101 -12.11 1.31 -1.76
C TYR A 101 -12.10 -0.12 -1.24
N PHE A 102 -13.28 -0.64 -0.86
CA PHE A 102 -13.45 -2.01 -0.38
C PHE A 102 -13.02 -3.05 -1.43
N ARG A 103 -13.41 -2.86 -2.71
CA ARG A 103 -12.96 -3.72 -3.83
C ARG A 103 -11.43 -3.75 -3.96
N TYR A 104 -10.75 -2.65 -3.64
CA TYR A 104 -9.30 -2.57 -3.75
C TYR A 104 -8.55 -3.20 -2.57
N VAL A 105 -9.05 -3.01 -1.35
CA VAL A 105 -8.38 -3.46 -0.12
C VAL A 105 -8.62 -4.94 0.15
N LEU A 106 -9.85 -5.42 -0.02
CA LEU A 106 -10.25 -6.79 0.37
C LEU A 106 -9.42 -7.89 -0.31
N PRO A 107 -9.16 -7.88 -1.63
CA PRO A 107 -8.37 -8.95 -2.25
C PRO A 107 -6.92 -8.97 -1.76
N LYS A 108 -6.36 -7.79 -1.45
CA LYS A 108 -5.00 -7.65 -0.96
C LYS A 108 -4.87 -8.16 0.47
N SER A 109 -5.83 -7.82 1.34
CA SER A 109 -5.83 -8.31 2.72
C SER A 109 -5.96 -9.84 2.76
N LEU A 110 -6.84 -10.42 1.93
CA LEU A 110 -6.99 -11.87 1.80
C LEU A 110 -5.70 -12.53 1.29
N ALA A 111 -5.05 -11.95 0.28
CA ALA A 111 -3.78 -12.47 -0.24
C ALA A 111 -2.65 -12.40 0.81
N VAL A 112 -2.54 -11.29 1.55
CA VAL A 112 -1.56 -11.14 2.64
C VAL A 112 -1.82 -12.15 3.75
N LEU A 113 -3.08 -12.29 4.18
CA LEU A 113 -3.47 -13.25 5.19
C LEU A 113 -3.17 -14.68 4.75
N GLY A 114 -3.50 -15.03 3.50
CA GLY A 114 -3.18 -16.34 2.93
C GLY A 114 -1.68 -16.61 2.89
N ALA A 115 -0.88 -15.62 2.49
CA ALA A 115 0.58 -15.72 2.50
C ALA A 115 1.14 -15.93 3.92
N ILE A 116 0.64 -15.19 4.91
CA ILE A 116 1.06 -15.35 6.31
C ILE A 116 0.78 -16.77 6.80
N TYR A 117 -0.45 -17.27 6.61
CA TYR A 117 -0.82 -18.62 7.03
C TYR A 117 -0.02 -19.69 6.29
N PHE A 118 0.16 -19.54 4.98
CA PHE A 118 0.96 -20.46 4.19
C PHE A 118 2.41 -20.50 4.69
N THR A 119 3.04 -19.34 4.86
CA THR A 119 4.42 -19.26 5.35
C THR A 119 4.55 -19.82 6.77
N TRP A 120 3.63 -19.48 7.68
CA TRP A 120 3.66 -20.00 9.05
C TRP A 120 3.51 -21.52 9.07
N TYR A 121 2.53 -22.06 8.35
CA TYR A 121 2.30 -23.50 8.27
C TYR A 121 3.50 -24.22 7.66
N HIS A 122 4.02 -23.69 6.56
CA HIS A 122 5.19 -24.24 5.89
C HIS A 122 6.42 -24.24 6.81
N LEU A 123 6.71 -23.12 7.48
CA LEU A 123 7.80 -23.02 8.45
C LEU A 123 7.59 -23.89 9.70
N LYS A 124 6.37 -24.29 10.05
CA LYS A 124 6.09 -25.13 11.21
C LYS A 124 6.28 -26.62 10.93
N TYR A 125 5.86 -27.11 9.77
CA TYR A 125 5.82 -28.55 9.45
C TYR A 125 6.90 -29.01 8.47
N HIS A 126 7.58 -28.07 7.80
CA HIS A 126 8.68 -28.34 6.87
C HIS A 126 10.00 -27.74 7.36
N GLN A 127 10.25 -27.81 8.66
CA GLN A 127 11.55 -27.46 9.24
C GLN A 127 12.62 -28.48 8.83
N ASN A 128 13.85 -27.99 8.72
CA ASN A 128 15.01 -28.80 8.44
C ASN A 128 15.51 -29.47 9.72
N ASP A 129 14.95 -30.63 10.02
CA ASP A 129 15.39 -31.48 11.13
C ASP A 129 16.51 -32.42 10.66
N TRP A 130 17.23 -33.02 11.62
CA TRP A 130 18.30 -33.99 11.34
C TRP A 130 17.87 -35.19 10.49
N THR A 131 16.57 -35.49 10.42
CA THR A 131 16.00 -36.58 9.60
C THR A 131 15.74 -36.19 8.15
N ARG A 132 15.79 -34.90 7.81
CA ARG A 132 15.45 -34.38 6.47
C ARG A 132 16.64 -33.64 5.86
N ALA A 133 16.82 -33.83 4.55
CA ALA A 133 17.90 -33.15 3.82
C ALA A 133 17.58 -31.68 3.50
N HIS A 134 16.30 -31.35 3.33
CA HIS A 134 15.82 -30.05 2.88
C HIS A 134 14.76 -29.49 3.84
N GLY A 135 14.66 -28.17 3.90
CA GLY A 135 13.69 -27.47 4.73
C GLY A 135 14.20 -26.10 5.15
N ALA A 136 13.29 -25.28 5.69
CA ALA A 136 13.68 -24.00 6.28
C ALA A 136 14.37 -24.24 7.63
N THR A 137 15.51 -23.58 7.85
CA THR A 137 16.18 -23.58 9.15
C THR A 137 15.94 -22.23 9.82
N VAL A 138 15.25 -22.22 10.95
CA VAL A 138 15.00 -21.00 11.73
C VAL A 138 15.99 -20.97 12.89
N THR A 139 16.93 -20.03 12.85
CA THR A 139 17.85 -19.78 13.96
C THR A 139 17.44 -18.48 14.63
N ILE A 140 17.05 -18.57 15.90
CA ILE A 140 16.65 -17.40 16.68
C ILE A 140 17.89 -16.88 17.40
N PRO A 141 18.25 -15.59 17.24
CA PRO A 141 19.33 -15.03 18.02
C PRO A 141 18.95 -14.99 19.48
N LYS A 142 19.94 -15.15 20.34
CA LYS A 142 19.77 -15.03 21.79
C LYS A 142 19.10 -13.68 22.14
N PRO A 143 18.15 -13.65 23.09
CA PRO A 143 17.60 -12.40 23.59
C PRO A 143 18.69 -11.54 24.24
N ARG A 144 18.57 -10.22 24.09
CA ARG A 144 19.41 -9.27 24.82
C ARG A 144 19.10 -9.34 26.31
N ALA A 145 20.12 -9.35 27.16
CA ALA A 145 19.98 -9.32 28.60
C ALA A 145 20.93 -8.27 29.17
N PHE A 146 20.40 -7.35 29.97
CA PHE A 146 21.16 -6.28 30.62
C PHE A 146 21.38 -6.59 32.11
N PRO A 147 22.45 -6.05 32.73
CA PRO A 147 22.64 -6.17 34.17
C PRO A 147 21.41 -5.65 34.92
N GLY A 148 20.77 -6.52 35.72
CA GLY A 148 19.53 -6.21 36.46
C GLY A 148 18.26 -6.86 35.91
N ASP A 149 18.27 -7.37 34.67
CA ASP A 149 17.17 -8.18 34.15
C ASP A 149 17.16 -9.58 34.79
N SER A 150 15.97 -10.19 34.96
CA SER A 150 15.84 -11.57 35.45
C SER A 150 16.58 -12.60 34.59
N ASN A 151 16.77 -12.28 33.31
CA ASN A 151 17.46 -13.13 32.34
C ASN A 151 18.98 -12.91 32.33
N PHE A 152 19.55 -12.07 33.20
CA PHE A 152 20.99 -11.81 33.25
C PHE A 152 21.71 -12.69 34.30
N PRO A 153 22.85 -13.33 33.95
CA PRO A 153 23.48 -13.36 32.63
C PRO A 153 22.79 -14.38 31.73
N ALA A 154 22.34 -13.96 30.55
CA ALA A 154 21.73 -14.90 29.62
C ALA A 154 22.80 -15.88 29.14
N LYS A 155 22.66 -17.17 29.43
CA LYS A 155 23.62 -18.20 29.02
C LYS A 155 23.50 -18.46 27.52
N ARG A 156 24.58 -18.95 26.90
CA ARG A 156 24.53 -19.42 25.51
C ARG A 156 24.02 -20.85 25.51
N GLU A 157 23.04 -21.15 24.67
CA GLU A 157 22.53 -22.52 24.48
C GLU A 157 23.47 -23.35 23.58
N LYS A 158 24.12 -22.69 22.61
CA LYS A 158 25.06 -23.31 21.66
C LYS A 158 26.47 -22.86 22.00
N THR A 159 27.35 -23.81 22.33
CA THR A 159 28.72 -23.53 22.76
C THR A 159 29.73 -24.17 21.82
N GLU A 160 29.47 -25.40 21.39
CA GLU A 160 30.36 -26.13 20.50
C GLU A 160 30.07 -25.79 19.03
N PRO A 161 31.07 -25.87 18.14
CA PRO A 161 30.86 -25.68 16.70
C PRO A 161 29.76 -26.59 16.11
N ASN A 162 29.64 -27.82 16.62
CA ASN A 162 28.64 -28.78 16.14
C ASN A 162 27.20 -28.40 16.54
N ASP A 163 27.00 -27.63 17.62
CA ASP A 163 25.66 -27.19 18.07
C ASP A 163 24.96 -26.27 17.05
N PHE A 164 25.75 -25.58 16.22
CA PHE A 164 25.22 -24.69 15.19
C PHE A 164 24.56 -25.45 14.04
N CYS A 165 24.95 -26.71 13.80
CA CYS A 165 24.43 -27.58 12.74
C CYS A 165 23.69 -28.82 13.24
N ASP A 166 23.40 -28.92 14.55
CA ASP A 166 22.79 -30.11 15.17
C ASP A 166 21.42 -30.48 14.60
N ARG A 167 20.60 -29.49 14.19
CA ARG A 167 19.23 -29.69 13.68
C ARG A 167 18.36 -30.60 14.57
N GLY A 168 18.56 -30.52 15.89
CA GLY A 168 17.83 -31.31 16.88
C GLY A 168 18.30 -32.76 17.02
N PHE A 169 19.45 -33.13 16.45
CA PHE A 169 20.01 -34.47 16.54
C PHE A 169 20.40 -34.86 17.98
N LYS A 170 21.00 -33.95 18.76
CA LYS A 170 21.30 -34.16 20.19
C LYS A 170 20.03 -34.26 21.04
N ALA A 171 18.93 -33.61 20.63
CA ALA A 171 17.65 -33.63 21.34
C ALA A 171 16.75 -34.83 20.99
N ARG A 172 17.21 -35.75 20.13
CA ARG A 172 16.44 -36.92 19.71
C ARG A 172 16.22 -37.88 20.88
N LYS A 173 15.07 -38.57 20.88
CA LYS A 173 14.74 -39.63 21.86
C LYS A 173 14.92 -41.05 21.30
N VAL A 174 15.41 -41.16 20.06
CA VAL A 174 15.50 -42.41 19.29
C VAL A 174 16.98 -42.66 18.96
N PHE A 175 17.43 -43.91 18.97
CA PHE A 175 18.83 -44.29 18.73
C PHE A 175 19.81 -43.66 19.74
N LEU A 176 19.54 -43.90 21.02
CA LEU A 176 20.40 -43.57 22.15
C LEU A 176 20.96 -44.89 22.71
N ASP A 177 21.94 -45.46 22.01
CA ASP A 177 22.70 -46.65 22.45
C ASP A 177 24.14 -46.24 22.77
#